data_AF-A0A1Q9Y984-F1
#
_entry.id   AF-A0A1Q9Y984-F1
#
_cell.length_a   1.000
_cell.length_b   1.000
_cell.length_c   1.000
_cell.angle_alpha   90.00
_cell.angle_beta   90.00
_cell.angle_gamma   90.00
#
_symmetry.space_group_name_H-M   'P 1'
#
loop_
_entity.id
_entity.type
_entity.pdbx_description
1 polymer ?
#
loop_
_entity_poly.entity_id
_entity_poly.type
_entity_poly.pdbx_seq_one_letter_code
_entity_poly.pdbx_strand_id
1 'polypeptide(L)'
;MTNPQNQLNELIVHLAALTDILALDPDSHWGTHFRNCLATARALAGSSHDGDELTGLACSVMSAYGGMGSFNDYAPWQNGRFIAGLESLDEASNRVYMAARAIRLRNATDVD
;
A
#
# COMPACT_ATOMS: atom_id res chain seq x y z
N MET A 1 7.79 19.42 9.05
CA MET A 1 8.21 18.01 9.10
C MET A 1 7.04 17.18 9.55
N THR A 2 6.54 16.28 8.70
CA THR A 2 5.46 15.35 9.06
C THR A 2 6.02 14.27 9.99
N ASN A 3 5.33 13.99 11.09
CA ASN A 3 5.74 12.98 12.07
C ASN A 3 5.72 11.57 11.40
N PRO A 4 6.79 10.75 11.50
CA PRO A 4 6.81 9.40 10.93
C PRO A 4 5.61 8.55 11.39
N GLN A 5 5.15 8.73 12.63
CA GLN A 5 3.94 8.05 13.13
C GLN A 5 2.68 8.47 12.36
N ASN A 6 2.55 9.75 12.01
CA ASN A 6 1.41 10.23 11.23
C ASN A 6 1.44 9.64 9.82
N GLN A 7 2.61 9.59 9.18
CA GLN A 7 2.75 9.00 7.85
C GLN A 7 2.46 7.50 7.85
N LEU A 8 2.91 6.78 8.89
CA LEU A 8 2.58 5.37 9.08
C LEU A 8 1.08 5.17 9.28
N ASN A 9 0.44 6.00 10.10
CA ASN A 9 -1.01 5.96 10.31
C ASN A 9 -1.79 6.25 9.02
N GLU A 10 -1.37 7.24 8.23
CA GLU A 10 -1.95 7.54 6.91
C GLU A 10 -1.81 6.34 5.96
N LEU A 11 -0.63 5.73 5.90
CA LEU A 11 -0.40 4.53 5.09
C LEU A 11 -1.31 3.36 5.54
N ILE A 12 -1.49 3.16 6.85
CA ILE A 12 -2.40 2.13 7.39
C ILE A 12 -3.84 2.39 6.93
N VAL A 13 -4.32 3.63 7.00
CA VAL A 13 -5.68 3.99 6.56
C VAL A 13 -5.88 3.70 5.08
N HIS A 14 -4.92 4.09 4.25
CA HIS A 14 -5.01 3.86 2.80
C HIS A 14 -4.88 2.38 2.43
N LEU A 15 -3.97 1.64 3.07
CA LEU A 15 -3.85 0.20 2.87
C LEU A 15 -5.11 -0.53 3.29
N ALA A 16 -5.74 -0.17 4.41
CA ALA A 16 -6.99 -0.76 4.85
C ALA A 16 -8.10 -0.58 3.80
N ALA A 17 -8.29 0.65 3.31
CA ALA A 17 -9.28 0.95 2.29
C ALA A 17 -9.02 0.16 0.98
N LEU A 18 -7.76 0.10 0.53
CA LEU A 18 -7.42 -0.68 -0.66
C LEU A 18 -7.66 -2.18 -0.45
N THR A 19 -7.32 -2.73 0.72
CA THR A 19 -7.55 -4.15 1.02
C THR A 19 -9.02 -4.52 1.11
N ASP A 20 -9.88 -3.62 1.59
CA ASP A 20 -11.33 -3.83 1.62
C ASP A 20 -11.91 -3.89 0.22
N ILE A 21 -11.43 -3.04 -0.70
CA ILE A 21 -11.80 -3.09 -2.13
C ILE A 21 -11.31 -4.40 -2.76
N LEU A 22 -10.06 -4.78 -2.53
CA LEU A 22 -9.48 -6.00 -3.09
C LEU A 22 -10.09 -7.28 -2.50
N ALA A 23 -10.74 -7.22 -1.33
CA ALA A 23 -11.46 -8.36 -0.76
C ALA A 23 -12.66 -8.80 -1.62
N LEU A 24 -13.14 -7.93 -2.53
CA LEU A 24 -14.16 -8.26 -3.52
C LEU A 24 -13.64 -9.20 -4.63
N ASP A 25 -12.31 -9.34 -4.76
CA ASP A 25 -11.64 -10.32 -5.63
C ASP A 25 -10.74 -11.24 -4.78
N PRO A 26 -11.30 -12.27 -4.12
CA PRO A 26 -10.59 -13.10 -3.14
C PRO A 26 -9.44 -13.92 -3.75
N ASP A 27 -9.47 -14.16 -5.06
CA ASP A 27 -8.47 -14.94 -5.79
C ASP A 27 -7.28 -14.07 -6.24
N SER A 28 -7.36 -12.74 -6.05
CA SER A 28 -6.30 -11.81 -6.41
C SER A 28 -5.08 -11.96 -5.50
N HIS A 29 -3.92 -12.26 -6.11
CA HIS A 29 -2.65 -12.26 -5.39
C HIS A 29 -2.30 -10.86 -4.84
N TRP A 30 -2.79 -9.79 -5.47
CA TRP A 30 -2.62 -8.43 -4.98
C TRP A 30 -3.36 -8.19 -3.66
N GLY A 31 -4.55 -8.76 -3.49
CA GLY A 31 -5.27 -8.73 -2.23
C GLY A 31 -4.45 -9.34 -1.08
N THR A 32 -3.69 -10.40 -1.35
CA THR A 32 -2.77 -10.99 -0.36
C THR A 32 -1.55 -10.10 -0.11
N HIS A 33 -0.94 -9.56 -1.16
CA HIS A 33 0.20 -8.65 -1.04
C HIS A 33 -0.11 -7.43 -0.16
N PHE A 34 -1.18 -6.68 -0.47
CA PHE A 34 -1.51 -5.46 0.28
C PHE A 34 -2.00 -5.75 1.71
N ARG A 35 -2.64 -6.90 1.96
CA ARG A 35 -2.96 -7.34 3.33
C ARG A 35 -1.71 -7.61 4.16
N ASN A 36 -0.68 -8.20 3.57
CA ASN A 36 0.59 -8.40 4.25
C ASN A 36 1.26 -7.06 4.56
N CYS A 37 1.28 -6.12 3.62
CA CYS A 37 1.78 -4.76 3.87
C CYS A 37 1.00 -4.07 5.01
N LEU A 38 -0.32 -4.19 5.04
CA LEU A 38 -1.17 -3.64 6.11
C LEU A 38 -0.85 -4.27 7.47
N ALA A 39 -0.67 -5.58 7.53
CA ALA A 39 -0.30 -6.28 8.76
C ALA A 39 1.06 -5.79 9.29
N THR A 40 2.05 -5.67 8.42
CA THR A 40 3.36 -5.10 8.77
C THR A 40 3.23 -3.65 9.25
N ALA A 41 2.47 -2.81 8.56
CA ALA A 41 2.25 -1.42 8.96
C ALA A 41 1.64 -1.31 10.36
N ARG A 42 0.61 -2.13 10.66
CA ARG A 42 -0.01 -2.18 11.99
C ARG A 42 0.95 -2.67 13.06
N ALA A 43 1.80 -3.66 12.77
CA ALA A 43 2.81 -4.14 13.70
C ALA A 43 3.85 -3.06 14.06
N LEU A 44 4.30 -2.29 13.05
CA LEU A 44 5.20 -1.15 13.25
C LEU A 44 4.54 -0.05 14.08
N ALA A 45 3.24 0.23 13.87
CA ALA A 45 2.53 1.26 14.64
C ALA A 45 2.36 0.90 16.13
N GLY A 46 2.35 -0.39 16.46
CA GLY A 46 2.28 -0.90 17.84
C GLY A 46 3.64 -1.08 18.53
N SER A 47 4.74 -0.81 17.84
CA SER A 47 6.11 -1.05 18.33
C SER A 47 6.98 0.21 18.20
N SER A 48 8.08 0.27 18.95
CA SER A 48 9.14 1.23 18.65
C SER A 48 9.86 0.74 17.40
N HIS A 49 9.57 1.35 16.25
CA HIS A 49 10.17 1.03 14.96
C HIS A 49 11.25 2.05 14.63
N ASP A 50 12.27 1.61 13.90
CA ASP A 50 13.30 2.50 13.38
C ASP A 50 12.98 2.97 11.95
N GLY A 51 13.68 4.01 11.47
CA GLY A 51 13.48 4.60 10.14
C GLY A 51 13.69 3.61 9.00
N ASP A 52 14.57 2.62 9.18
CA ASP A 52 14.85 1.58 8.19
C ASP A 52 13.66 0.63 7.98
N GLU A 53 12.96 0.25 9.04
CA GLU A 53 11.79 -0.64 8.95
C GLU A 53 10.64 0.04 8.20
N LEU A 54 10.44 1.33 8.48
CA LEU A 54 9.45 2.15 7.79
C LEU A 54 9.79 2.34 6.31
N THR A 55 11.08 2.51 5.97
CA THR A 55 11.56 2.53 4.58
C THR A 55 11.33 1.19 3.88
N GLY A 56 11.63 0.08 4.56
CA GLY A 56 11.44 -1.26 4.04
C GLY A 56 9.97 -1.53 3.66
N LEU A 57 9.04 -1.13 4.53
CA LEU A 57 7.60 -1.20 4.24
C LEU A 57 7.22 -0.36 3.02
N ALA A 58 7.68 0.90 2.96
CA ALA A 58 7.39 1.78 1.82
C ALA A 58 7.94 1.20 0.51
N CYS A 59 9.15 0.65 0.51
CA CYS A 59 9.73 -0.03 -0.64
C CYS A 59 8.94 -1.27 -1.06
N SER A 60 8.48 -2.07 -0.09
CA SER A 60 7.63 -3.24 -0.36
C SER A 60 6.33 -2.83 -1.06
N VAL A 61 5.62 -1.83 -0.54
CA VAL A 61 4.40 -1.29 -1.17
C VAL A 61 4.68 -0.76 -2.57
N MET A 62 5.74 0.04 -2.74
CA MET A 62 6.07 0.64 -4.04
C MET A 62 6.51 -0.40 -5.09
N SER A 63 7.05 -1.55 -4.66
CA SER A 63 7.46 -2.62 -5.57
C SER A 63 6.29 -3.20 -6.37
N ALA A 64 5.07 -3.14 -5.83
CA ALA A 64 3.85 -3.55 -6.53
C ALA A 64 3.58 -2.72 -7.80
N TYR A 65 4.11 -1.50 -7.89
CA TYR A 65 3.82 -0.55 -8.97
C TYR A 65 4.88 -0.52 -10.08
N GLY A 66 5.94 -1.32 -9.97
CA GLY A 66 7.06 -1.33 -10.91
C GLY A 66 7.17 -2.63 -11.71
N GLY A 67 7.50 -2.52 -13.00
CA GLY A 67 7.81 -3.67 -13.86
C GLY A 67 6.62 -4.26 -14.61
N MET A 68 6.86 -5.36 -15.32
CA MET A 68 5.85 -6.09 -16.09
C MET A 68 5.04 -7.00 -15.17
N GLY A 69 3.71 -6.95 -15.27
CA GLY A 69 2.83 -7.68 -14.37
C GLY A 69 2.70 -6.99 -13.01
N SER A 70 2.83 -5.66 -13.01
CA SER A 70 2.66 -4.83 -11.82
C SER A 70 1.18 -4.70 -11.46
N PHE A 71 0.89 -4.12 -10.30
CA PHE A 71 -0.47 -3.82 -9.90
C PHE A 71 -1.16 -2.83 -10.84
N ASN A 72 -0.40 -2.02 -11.59
CA ASN A 72 -0.99 -1.16 -12.63
C ASN A 72 -1.59 -1.96 -13.80
N ASP A 73 -1.16 -3.22 -13.98
CA ASP A 73 -1.68 -4.13 -15.00
C ASP A 73 -2.89 -4.93 -14.48
N TYR A 74 -3.25 -4.78 -13.20
CA TYR A 74 -4.34 -5.53 -12.59
C TYR A 74 -5.69 -5.12 -13.17
N ALA A 75 -6.37 -6.10 -13.77
CA ALA A 75 -7.70 -5.95 -14.30
C ALA A 75 -8.68 -6.81 -13.47
N PRO A 76 -9.58 -6.19 -12.67
CA PRO A 76 -10.52 -6.93 -11.82
C PRO A 76 -11.72 -7.44 -12.64
N TRP A 77 -11.48 -8.50 -13.41
CA TRP A 77 -12.49 -9.14 -14.24
C TRP A 77 -12.79 -10.54 -13.71
N GLN A 78 -14.07 -10.82 -13.48
CA GLN A 78 -14.55 -12.13 -13.09
C GLN A 78 -15.64 -12.58 -14.08
N ASN A 79 -15.48 -13.77 -14.66
CA ASN A 79 -16.42 -14.33 -15.64
C ASN A 79 -16.73 -13.38 -16.82
N GLY A 80 -15.72 -12.65 -17.31
CA GLY A 80 -15.86 -11.72 -18.44
C GLY A 80 -16.59 -10.41 -18.11
N ARG A 81 -16.80 -10.10 -16.83
CA ARG A 81 -17.37 -8.83 -16.37
C ARG A 81 -16.45 -8.17 -15.36
N PHE A 82 -16.46 -6.84 -15.33
CA PHE A 82 -15.82 -6.08 -14.27
C PHE A 82 -16.49 -6.40 -12.92
N ILE A 83 -15.69 -6.59 -11.87
CA ILE A 83 -16.20 -6.88 -10.53
C ILE A 83 -16.84 -5.59 -9.98
N ALA A 84 -18.10 -5.66 -9.54
CA ALA A 84 -18.80 -4.51 -8.97
C ALA A 84 -18.19 -4.09 -7.62
N GLY A 85 -18.10 -2.78 -7.36
CA GLY A 85 -17.49 -2.25 -6.13
C GLY A 85 -16.00 -1.90 -6.25
N LEU A 86 -15.35 -2.17 -7.39
CA LEU A 86 -13.95 -1.81 -7.65
C LEU A 86 -13.79 -0.50 -8.42
N GLU A 87 -14.85 0.33 -8.50
CA GLU A 87 -14.81 1.63 -9.21
C GLU A 87 -13.80 2.60 -8.58
N SER A 88 -13.58 2.50 -7.27
CA SER A 88 -12.62 3.34 -6.53
C SER A 88 -11.22 2.73 -6.41
N LEU A 89 -10.95 1.62 -7.11
CA LEU A 89 -9.67 0.91 -7.02
C LEU A 89 -8.47 1.80 -7.40
N ASP A 90 -8.57 2.51 -8.51
CA ASP A 90 -7.51 3.41 -9.00
C ASP A 90 -7.20 4.52 -7.98
N GLU A 91 -8.25 5.17 -7.47
CA GLU A 91 -8.10 6.23 -6.46
C GLU A 91 -7.45 5.69 -5.16
N ALA A 92 -7.93 4.55 -4.66
CA ALA A 92 -7.39 3.92 -3.45
C ALA A 92 -5.94 3.50 -3.64
N SER A 93 -5.61 2.93 -4.80
CA SER A 93 -4.27 2.54 -5.19
C SER A 93 -3.32 3.74 -5.24
N ASN A 94 -3.73 4.83 -5.89
CA ASN A 94 -2.94 6.05 -5.96
C ASN A 94 -2.66 6.64 -4.57
N ARG A 95 -3.64 6.64 -3.66
CA ARG A 95 -3.44 7.11 -2.27
C ARG A 95 -2.41 6.26 -1.51
N VAL A 96 -2.45 4.93 -1.67
CA VAL A 96 -1.44 4.03 -1.08
C VAL A 96 -0.05 4.33 -1.64
N TYR A 97 0.10 4.50 -2.96
CA TYR A 97 1.37 4.84 -3.58
C TYR A 97 1.93 6.17 -3.06
N MET A 98 1.10 7.22 -3.00
CA MET A 98 1.53 8.54 -2.54
C MET A 98 1.96 8.53 -1.07
N ALA A 99 1.24 7.81 -0.20
CA ALA A 99 1.61 7.66 1.21
C ALA A 99 2.96 6.93 1.37
N ALA A 100 3.16 5.82 0.67
CA ALA A 100 4.43 5.09 0.68
C ALA A 100 5.59 5.94 0.12
N ARG A 101 5.35 6.71 -0.95
CA ARG A 101 6.34 7.62 -1.52
C ARG A 101 6.72 8.74 -0.56
N ALA A 102 5.77 9.30 0.20
CA ALA A 102 6.04 10.35 1.17
C ALA A 102 6.96 9.86 2.31
N ILE A 103 6.78 8.62 2.75
CA ILE A 103 7.68 7.96 3.72
C ILE A 103 9.09 7.83 3.14
N ARG A 104 9.22 7.30 1.91
CA ARG A 104 10.52 7.07 1.28
C ARG A 104 11.29 8.38 1.07
N LEU A 105 10.61 9.45 0.66
CA LEU A 105 11.25 10.75 0.43
C LEU A 105 11.75 11.39 1.72
N ARG A 106 11.05 11.21 2.84
CA ARG A 106 11.50 11.70 4.15
C ARG A 106 12.85 11.10 4.54
N ASN A 107 12.99 9.78 4.45
CA ASN A 107 14.23 9.13 4.86
C ASN A 107 15.39 9.43 3.90
N ALA A 108 15.13 9.79 2.64
CA ALA A 108 16.16 10.28 1.74
C ALA A 108 16.71 11.68 2.13
N THR A 109 15.91 12.49 2.83
CA THR A 109 16.30 13.83 3.31
C THR A 109 16.89 13.86 4.72
N ASP A 110 16.86 12.73 5.43
CA ASP A 110 17.37 12.59 6.81
C ASP A 110 18.83 12.09 6.84
N VAL A 111 19.40 11.75 5.67
CA VAL A 111 20.77 11.21 5.50
C VAL A 111 21.80 12.30 5.09
N ASP A 112 21.48 13.58 5.28
CA ASP A 112 22.38 14.72 5.01
C ASP A 112 22.85 15.39 6.31
#